data_AF-A0A6P0HAP4-F1
#
_entry.id   AF-A0A6P0HAP4-F1
#
_cell.length_a   1.000
_cell.length_b   1.000
_cell.length_c   1.000
_cell.angle_alpha   90.00
_cell.angle_beta   90.00
_cell.angle_gamma   90.00
#
_symmetry.space_group_name_H-M   'P 1'
#
loop_
_entity.id
_entity.type
_entity.pdbx_description
1 polymer ?
#
loop_
_entity_poly.entity_id
_entity_poly.type
_entity_poly.pdbx_seq_one_letter_code
_entity_poly.pdbx_strand_id
1 'polypeptide(L)'
;MTATIDTVHLDPRRNVPGVRRVGFREALAAEWVKFWTVRSTRWSLAMLFLLGAGLTTLVCWAAAAAIASGEAGESPGSFITWGLIFSQLTALAVGTLVITGEYGTGMIRATLAAVPRRGTVLAAKALVLTGVLFVAGVVTAVLGYLGGNWFLDREGVGVALTDDGVLRSLLGSGLYLAGLGLFALGLGLLIRHTAAALTIGMALVLVIGNLAYVLPGEWGEWVAKLLPGNAGSQVATAVSFNPVALGPWTGFAVFAAETAVVLLAGYVVLRRRDA
;
A
#
# COMPACT_ATOMS: atom_id res chain seq x y z
N MET A 1 10.86 62.63 23.82
CA MET A 1 11.28 61.74 22.72
C MET A 1 10.03 60.96 22.31
N THR A 2 9.29 61.46 21.33
CA THR A 2 7.95 60.97 20.98
C THR A 2 8.12 59.97 19.84
N ALA A 3 7.78 58.70 20.08
CA ALA A 3 7.90 57.65 19.07
C ALA A 3 6.83 57.84 17.99
N THR A 4 7.26 58.18 16.78
CA THR A 4 6.41 58.21 15.58
C THR A 4 6.04 56.78 15.23
N ILE A 5 4.76 56.42 15.40
CA ILE A 5 4.22 55.15 14.93
C ILE A 5 3.95 55.31 13.44
N ASP A 6 4.86 54.81 12.59
CA ASP A 6 4.62 54.66 11.16
C ASP A 6 3.59 53.55 10.94
N THR A 7 2.32 53.93 10.80
CA THR A 7 1.29 53.02 10.32
C THR A 7 1.52 52.75 8.84
N VAL A 8 1.94 51.52 8.52
CA VAL A 8 2.04 51.04 7.14
C VAL A 8 0.66 51.12 6.48
N HIS A 9 0.48 52.10 5.58
CA HIS A 9 -0.72 52.19 4.75
C HIS A 9 -0.71 51.04 3.73
N LEU A 10 -1.52 50.01 3.99
CA LEU A 10 -1.80 48.97 3.02
C LEU A 10 -2.69 49.58 1.93
N ASP A 11 -2.12 49.79 0.74
CA ASP A 11 -2.86 50.26 -0.44
C ASP A 11 -3.88 49.20 -0.88
N PRO A 12 -5.20 49.46 -0.74
CA PRO A 12 -6.25 48.52 -1.13
C PRO A 12 -6.35 48.30 -2.64
N ARG A 13 -5.64 49.09 -3.45
CA ARG A 13 -5.59 48.99 -4.92
C ARG A 13 -4.28 48.42 -5.43
N ARG A 14 -3.33 48.09 -4.56
CA ARG A 14 -2.13 47.35 -4.96
C ARG A 14 -2.59 45.97 -5.40
N ASN A 15 -2.65 45.74 -6.71
CA ASN A 15 -2.79 44.42 -7.31
C ASN A 15 -1.62 43.57 -6.82
N VAL A 16 -1.80 42.88 -5.69
CA VAL A 16 -0.93 41.79 -5.26
C VAL A 16 -0.94 40.82 -6.45
N PRO A 17 0.22 40.50 -7.06
CA PRO A 17 0.28 39.57 -8.18
C PRO A 17 -0.58 38.37 -7.84
N GLY A 18 -1.64 38.15 -8.64
CA GLY A 18 -2.76 37.30 -8.27
C GLY A 18 -2.27 35.99 -7.70
N VAL A 19 -2.74 35.65 -6.49
CA VAL A 19 -2.35 34.44 -5.75
C VAL A 19 -2.31 33.28 -6.73
N ARG A 20 -1.10 32.84 -7.09
CA ARG A 20 -0.90 31.79 -8.07
C ARG A 20 -1.62 30.56 -7.54
N ARG A 21 -2.71 30.15 -8.19
CA ARG A 21 -3.48 28.98 -7.75
C ARG A 21 -2.53 27.78 -7.77
N VAL A 22 -2.38 27.14 -6.61
CA VAL A 22 -1.54 25.95 -6.48
C VAL A 22 -2.05 24.88 -7.46
N GLY A 23 -1.19 24.47 -8.38
CA GLY A 23 -1.49 23.46 -9.37
C GLY A 23 -1.26 22.04 -8.82
N PHE A 24 -1.56 21.04 -9.65
CA PHE A 24 -1.34 19.64 -9.29
C PHE A 24 0.14 19.32 -9.06
N ARG A 25 1.05 19.94 -9.83
CA ARG A 25 2.50 19.72 -9.68
C ARG A 25 3.00 20.21 -8.32
N GLU A 26 2.57 21.39 -7.89
CA GLU A 26 2.92 21.94 -6.59
C GLU A 26 2.32 21.10 -5.45
N ALA A 27 1.08 20.63 -5.59
CA ALA A 27 0.48 19.69 -4.64
C ALA A 27 1.27 18.38 -4.55
N LEU A 28 1.69 17.82 -5.69
CA LEU A 28 2.50 16.59 -5.75
C LEU A 28 3.85 16.76 -5.07
N ALA A 29 4.54 17.87 -5.33
CA ALA A 29 5.81 18.19 -4.67
C ALA A 29 5.64 18.33 -3.16
N ALA A 30 4.57 18.97 -2.70
CA ALA A 30 4.26 19.10 -1.29
C ALA A 30 3.98 17.74 -0.64
N GLU A 31 3.18 16.88 -1.27
CA GLU A 31 2.90 15.54 -0.76
C GLU A 31 4.16 14.66 -0.72
N TRP A 32 5.04 14.78 -1.71
CA TRP A 32 6.32 14.07 -1.73
C TRP A 32 7.20 14.45 -0.54
N VAL A 33 7.35 15.76 -0.29
CA VAL A 33 8.11 16.25 0.87
C VAL A 33 7.47 15.78 2.18
N LYS A 34 6.15 15.91 2.33
CA LYS A 34 5.44 15.45 3.53
C LYS A 34 5.62 13.96 3.78
N PHE A 35 5.55 13.14 2.74
CA PHE A 35 5.71 11.70 2.85
C PHE A 35 7.08 11.31 3.45
N TRP A 36 8.16 11.97 2.99
CA TRP A 36 9.53 11.65 3.41
C TRP A 36 10.00 12.36 4.70
N THR A 37 9.34 13.45 5.11
CA THR A 37 9.67 14.14 6.37
C THR A 37 9.18 13.37 7.60
N VAL A 38 8.15 12.54 7.45
CA VAL A 38 7.61 11.72 8.54
C VAL A 38 8.55 10.54 8.85
N ARG A 39 9.11 10.52 10.07
CA ARG A 39 10.04 9.47 10.51
C ARG A 39 9.39 8.08 10.49
N SER A 40 8.12 7.97 10.84
CA SER A 40 7.40 6.69 10.85
C SER A 40 7.35 6.07 9.45
N THR A 41 7.21 6.86 8.38
CA THR A 41 7.24 6.38 7.00
C THR A 41 8.53 5.63 6.69
N ARG A 42 9.69 6.18 7.07
CA ARG A 42 10.99 5.56 6.80
C ARG A 42 11.16 4.25 7.56
N TRP A 43 10.75 4.22 8.84
CA TRP A 43 10.77 3.00 9.63
C TRP A 43 9.78 1.95 9.10
N SER A 44 8.59 2.36 8.66
CA SER A 44 7.62 1.44 8.05
C SER A 44 8.14 0.85 6.74
N LEU A 45 8.81 1.64 5.89
CA LEU A 45 9.45 1.11 4.68
C LEU A 45 10.63 0.19 5.01
N ALA A 46 11.46 0.53 6.00
CA ALA A 46 12.52 -0.37 6.46
C ALA A 46 11.96 -1.71 6.96
N MET A 47 10.87 -1.68 7.74
CA MET A 47 10.17 -2.89 8.16
C MET A 47 9.52 -3.63 7.00
N LEU A 48 9.03 -2.93 5.96
CA LEU A 48 8.49 -3.53 4.75
C LEU A 48 9.54 -4.42 4.08
N PHE A 49 10.76 -3.89 3.90
CA PHE A 49 11.89 -4.65 3.34
C PHE A 49 12.33 -5.79 4.25
N LEU A 50 12.47 -5.52 5.55
CA LEU A 50 12.91 -6.52 6.53
C LEU A 50 11.94 -7.71 6.60
N LEU A 51 10.64 -7.43 6.73
CA LEU A 51 9.62 -8.47 6.83
C LEU A 51 9.39 -9.16 5.48
N GLY A 52 9.46 -8.44 4.37
CA GLY A 52 9.24 -9.03 3.06
C GLY A 52 10.41 -9.84 2.56
N ALA A 53 11.51 -9.15 2.26
CA ALA A 53 12.70 -9.78 1.69
C ALA A 53 13.41 -10.67 2.71
N GLY A 54 13.53 -10.20 3.96
CA GLY A 54 14.20 -10.94 5.03
C GLY A 54 13.49 -12.25 5.38
N LEU A 55 12.17 -12.23 5.61
CA LEU A 55 11.43 -13.47 5.90
C LEU A 55 11.36 -14.40 4.69
N THR A 56 11.20 -13.87 3.47
CA THR A 56 11.26 -14.69 2.25
C THR A 56 12.59 -15.45 2.17
N THR A 57 13.71 -14.75 2.39
CA THR A 57 15.05 -15.34 2.39
C THR A 57 15.19 -16.40 3.48
N LEU A 58 14.73 -16.10 4.69
CA LEU A 58 14.78 -17.02 5.83
C LEU A 58 13.95 -18.30 5.57
N VAL A 59 12.76 -18.15 4.99
CA VAL A 59 11.86 -19.26 4.68
C VAL A 59 12.43 -20.14 3.57
N CYS A 60 12.96 -19.53 2.50
CA CYS A 60 13.61 -20.30 1.44
C CYS A 60 14.83 -21.04 1.98
N TRP A 61 15.66 -20.42 2.83
CA TRP A 61 16.77 -21.09 3.50
C TRP A 61 16.31 -22.29 4.33
N ALA A 62 15.28 -22.11 5.16
CA ALA A 62 14.79 -23.16 6.05
C ALA A 62 14.11 -24.31 5.28
N ALA A 63 13.45 -24.00 4.16
CA ALA A 63 12.68 -24.98 3.39
C ALA A 63 13.45 -25.61 2.22
N ALA A 64 14.61 -25.08 1.82
CA ALA A 64 15.29 -25.49 0.58
C ALA A 64 15.52 -27.01 0.48
N ALA A 65 16.06 -27.63 1.52
CA ALA A 65 16.32 -29.07 1.53
C ALA A 65 15.04 -29.90 1.44
N ALA A 66 13.98 -29.50 2.15
CA ALA A 66 12.68 -30.20 2.13
C ALA A 66 11.95 -30.03 0.79
N ILE A 67 12.15 -28.89 0.11
CA ILE A 67 11.61 -28.66 -1.23
C ILE A 67 12.37 -29.54 -2.24
N ALA A 68 13.69 -29.62 -2.14
CA ALA A 68 14.52 -30.44 -3.03
C ALA A 68 14.29 -31.95 -2.87
N SER A 69 14.05 -32.43 -1.65
CA SER A 69 13.69 -33.83 -1.38
C SER A 69 12.25 -34.18 -1.77
N GLY A 70 11.42 -33.18 -2.08
CA GLY A 70 10.00 -33.34 -2.36
C GLY A 70 9.10 -33.49 -1.12
N GLU A 71 9.69 -33.50 0.09
CA GLU A 71 8.95 -33.60 1.36
C GLU A 71 8.03 -32.40 1.61
N ALA A 72 8.38 -31.22 1.10
CA ALA A 72 7.55 -30.03 1.23
C ALA A 72 6.24 -30.11 0.43
N GLY A 73 6.18 -30.96 -0.61
CA GLY A 73 4.99 -31.13 -1.45
C GLY A 73 4.57 -29.90 -2.26
N GLU A 74 5.42 -28.86 -2.32
CA GLU A 74 5.08 -27.53 -2.84
C GLU A 74 6.15 -27.01 -3.80
N SER A 75 5.74 -26.19 -4.77
CA SER A 75 6.65 -25.61 -5.77
C SER A 75 7.60 -24.59 -5.13
N PRO A 76 8.90 -24.56 -5.49
CA PRO A 76 9.81 -23.49 -5.07
C PRO A 76 9.29 -22.08 -5.39
N GLY A 77 8.56 -21.94 -6.51
CA GLY A 77 7.93 -20.68 -6.93
C GLY A 77 6.86 -20.16 -5.97
N SER A 78 6.32 -21.00 -5.09
CA SER A 78 5.35 -20.59 -4.07
C SER A 78 6.02 -19.85 -2.90
N PHE A 79 7.34 -20.03 -2.71
CA PHE A 79 8.08 -19.48 -1.57
C PHE A 79 8.79 -18.15 -1.86
N ILE A 80 9.12 -17.86 -3.13
CA ILE A 80 9.95 -16.70 -3.53
C ILE A 80 9.32 -15.31 -3.27
N THR A 81 8.04 -15.25 -2.90
CA THR A 81 7.36 -14.01 -2.50
C THR A 81 6.64 -14.13 -1.15
N TRP A 82 6.88 -15.22 -0.40
CA TRP A 82 6.09 -15.58 0.77
C TRP A 82 6.11 -14.53 1.88
N GLY A 83 7.25 -13.87 2.11
CA GLY A 83 7.38 -12.84 3.15
C GLY A 83 6.51 -11.59 2.91
N LEU A 84 5.97 -11.39 1.71
CA LEU A 84 5.07 -10.27 1.41
C LEU A 84 3.78 -10.31 2.23
N ILE A 85 3.37 -11.48 2.72
CA ILE A 85 2.24 -11.61 3.65
C ILE A 85 2.43 -10.78 4.92
N PHE A 86 3.67 -10.47 5.30
CA PHE A 86 3.99 -9.57 6.41
C PHE A 86 4.26 -8.13 5.94
N SER A 87 4.84 -7.93 4.75
CA SER A 87 5.00 -6.58 4.17
C SER A 87 3.66 -5.86 3.98
N GLN A 88 2.57 -6.58 3.71
CA GLN A 88 1.26 -5.97 3.56
C GLN A 88 0.77 -5.22 4.82
N LEU A 89 1.19 -5.63 6.01
CA LEU A 89 0.91 -4.92 7.27
C LEU A 89 1.49 -3.51 7.24
N THR A 90 2.72 -3.38 6.75
CA THR A 90 3.40 -2.10 6.65
C THR A 90 2.79 -1.23 5.56
N ALA A 91 2.33 -1.80 4.44
CA ALA A 91 1.61 -1.07 3.40
C ALA A 91 0.28 -0.50 3.92
N LEU A 92 -0.49 -1.30 4.65
CA LEU A 92 -1.72 -0.86 5.33
C LEU A 92 -1.44 0.26 6.34
N ALA A 93 -0.36 0.13 7.13
CA ALA A 93 0.04 1.15 8.10
C ALA A 93 0.43 2.47 7.42
N VAL A 94 1.28 2.43 6.40
CA VAL A 94 1.70 3.62 5.64
C VAL A 94 0.50 4.27 4.96
N GLY A 95 -0.35 3.50 4.28
CA GLY A 95 -1.54 4.04 3.61
C GLY A 95 -2.51 4.72 4.57
N THR A 96 -2.73 4.14 5.75
CA THR A 96 -3.56 4.74 6.80
C THR A 96 -2.94 6.04 7.32
N LEU A 97 -1.67 6.00 7.72
CA LEU A 97 -0.97 7.12 8.34
C LEU A 97 -0.87 8.34 7.43
N VAL A 98 -0.78 8.13 6.12
CA VAL A 98 -0.66 9.20 5.11
C VAL A 98 -1.83 10.19 5.16
N ILE A 99 -3.02 9.76 5.60
CA ILE A 99 -4.16 10.66 5.81
C ILE A 99 -4.49 10.87 7.29
N THR A 100 -4.47 9.84 8.13
CA THR A 100 -4.87 9.98 9.52
C THR A 100 -3.87 10.80 10.33
N GLY A 101 -2.60 10.85 9.93
CA GLY A 101 -1.59 11.75 10.52
C GLY A 101 -1.93 13.24 10.34
N GLU A 102 -2.53 13.62 9.21
CA GLU A 102 -2.98 15.00 8.99
C GLU A 102 -4.23 15.34 9.81
N TYR A 103 -5.12 14.36 10.04
CA TYR A 103 -6.26 14.53 10.95
C TYR A 103 -5.81 14.64 12.40
N GLY A 104 -4.89 13.78 12.86
CA GLY A 104 -4.41 13.79 14.25
C GLY A 104 -3.65 15.07 14.63
N THR A 105 -2.94 15.69 13.67
CA THR A 105 -2.19 16.95 13.89
C THR A 105 -3.00 18.21 13.57
N GLY A 106 -4.20 18.07 12.97
CA GLY A 106 -4.98 19.19 12.44
C GLY A 106 -4.40 19.84 11.19
N MET A 107 -3.32 19.28 10.61
CA MET A 107 -2.66 19.79 9.39
C MET A 107 -3.59 19.79 8.17
N ILE A 108 -4.60 18.92 8.15
CA ILE A 108 -5.57 18.83 7.04
C ILE A 108 -6.24 20.18 6.74
N ARG A 109 -6.47 21.02 7.76
CA ARG A 109 -7.06 22.37 7.59
C ARG A 109 -6.11 23.31 6.85
N ALA A 110 -4.83 23.28 7.20
CA ALA A 110 -3.80 24.06 6.51
C ALA A 110 -3.60 23.58 5.06
N THR A 111 -3.59 22.26 4.84
CA THR A 111 -3.51 21.67 3.48
C THR A 111 -4.66 22.16 2.60
N LEU A 112 -5.89 22.13 3.10
CA LEU A 112 -7.07 22.55 2.34
C LEU A 112 -7.21 24.07 2.20
N ALA A 113 -6.68 24.85 3.14
CA ALA A 113 -6.58 26.31 2.99
C ALA A 113 -5.59 26.69 1.88
N ALA A 114 -4.45 25.99 1.78
CA ALA A 114 -3.46 26.21 0.74
C ALA A 114 -3.92 25.70 -0.64
N VAL A 115 -4.60 24.54 -0.68
CA VAL A 115 -5.11 23.92 -1.91
C VAL A 115 -6.61 23.63 -1.75
N PRO A 116 -7.49 24.59 -2.07
CA PRO A 116 -8.94 24.45 -1.86
C PRO A 116 -9.60 23.37 -2.72
N ARG A 117 -8.90 22.86 -3.75
CA ARG A 117 -9.35 21.74 -4.58
C ARG A 117 -9.05 20.41 -3.88
N ARG A 118 -9.96 19.96 -3.00
CA ARG A 118 -9.82 18.70 -2.21
C ARG A 118 -9.42 17.49 -3.06
N GLY A 119 -9.95 17.38 -4.28
CA GLY A 119 -9.61 16.29 -5.21
C GLY A 119 -8.16 16.32 -5.71
N THR A 120 -7.58 17.51 -5.90
CA THR A 120 -6.18 17.68 -6.31
C THR A 120 -5.24 17.17 -5.23
N VAL A 121 -5.52 17.49 -3.96
CA VAL A 121 -4.74 17.01 -2.80
C VAL A 121 -4.84 15.50 -2.68
N LEU A 122 -6.05 14.95 -2.76
CA LEU A 122 -6.25 13.50 -2.65
C LEU A 122 -5.55 12.75 -3.78
N ALA A 123 -5.65 13.23 -5.02
CA ALA A 123 -4.99 12.62 -6.17
C ALA A 123 -3.46 12.69 -6.04
N ALA A 124 -2.90 13.82 -5.59
CA ALA A 124 -1.47 13.95 -5.35
C ALA A 124 -0.98 12.96 -4.27
N LYS A 125 -1.70 12.86 -3.16
CA LYS A 125 -1.39 11.96 -2.05
C LYS A 125 -1.48 10.49 -2.47
N ALA A 126 -2.54 10.13 -3.19
CA ALA A 126 -2.71 8.80 -3.77
C ALA A 126 -1.56 8.47 -4.73
N LEU A 127 -1.18 9.38 -5.64
CA LEU A 127 -0.12 9.15 -6.61
C LEU A 127 1.24 8.95 -5.95
N VAL A 128 1.60 9.77 -4.96
CA VAL A 128 2.85 9.61 -4.18
C VAL A 128 2.85 8.27 -3.46
N LEU A 129 1.76 7.95 -2.75
CA LEU A 129 1.64 6.70 -1.99
C LEU A 129 1.76 5.47 -2.90
N THR A 130 1.00 5.44 -4.00
CA THR A 130 1.03 4.36 -4.99
C THR A 130 2.42 4.21 -5.59
N GLY A 131 3.04 5.31 -6.04
CA GLY A 131 4.37 5.27 -6.63
C GLY A 131 5.42 4.72 -5.67
N VAL A 132 5.43 5.19 -4.41
CA VAL A 132 6.39 4.72 -3.41
C VAL A 132 6.16 3.26 -3.06
N LEU A 133 4.92 2.85 -2.74
CA LEU A 133 4.64 1.46 -2.36
C LEU A 133 4.79 0.48 -3.52
N PHE A 134 4.52 0.91 -4.76
CA PHE A 134 4.80 0.11 -5.95
C PHE A 134 6.30 -0.19 -6.06
N VAL A 135 7.14 0.86 -6.04
CA VAL A 135 8.60 0.69 -6.13
C VAL A 135 9.12 -0.11 -4.93
N ALA A 136 8.69 0.22 -3.72
CA ALA A 136 9.12 -0.49 -2.52
C ALA A 136 8.70 -1.97 -2.55
N GLY A 137 7.50 -2.29 -3.03
CA GLY A 137 7.03 -3.66 -3.15
C GLY A 137 7.78 -4.46 -4.21
N VAL A 138 8.03 -3.88 -5.39
CA VAL A 138 8.87 -4.53 -6.42
C VAL A 138 10.27 -4.78 -5.88
N VAL A 139 10.91 -3.77 -5.28
CA VAL A 139 12.25 -3.92 -4.70
C VAL A 139 12.27 -4.99 -3.61
N THR A 140 11.25 -5.02 -2.75
CA THR A 140 11.12 -6.04 -1.69
C THR A 140 11.01 -7.44 -2.26
N ALA A 141 10.17 -7.63 -3.29
CA ALA A 141 10.00 -8.91 -3.94
C ALA A 141 11.28 -9.35 -4.66
N VAL A 142 11.95 -8.43 -5.37
CA VAL A 142 13.24 -8.71 -6.02
C VAL A 142 14.30 -9.10 -5.01
N LEU A 143 14.44 -8.37 -3.90
CA LEU A 143 15.40 -8.71 -2.85
C LEU A 143 15.08 -10.06 -2.19
N GLY A 144 13.80 -10.35 -1.94
CA GLY A 144 13.34 -11.62 -1.41
C GLY A 144 13.60 -12.78 -2.37
N TYR A 145 13.32 -12.59 -3.66
CA TYR A 145 13.63 -13.55 -4.71
C TYR A 145 15.13 -13.79 -4.81
N LEU A 146 15.97 -12.74 -4.90
CA LEU A 146 17.43 -12.92 -5.01
C LEU A 146 18.01 -13.63 -3.78
N GLY A 147 17.58 -13.22 -2.58
CA GLY A 147 18.04 -13.82 -1.33
C GLY A 147 17.55 -15.26 -1.14
N GLY A 148 16.27 -15.51 -1.39
CA GLY A 148 15.67 -16.83 -1.23
C GLY A 148 16.08 -17.83 -2.31
N ASN A 149 16.06 -17.40 -3.58
CA ASN A 149 16.42 -18.23 -4.71
C ASN A 149 17.89 -18.67 -4.67
N TRP A 150 18.78 -17.88 -4.05
CA TRP A 150 20.17 -18.30 -3.82
C TRP A 150 20.27 -19.60 -3.03
N PHE A 151 19.41 -19.83 -2.03
CA PHE A 151 19.40 -21.08 -1.28
C PHE A 151 18.77 -22.22 -2.06
N LEU A 152 17.67 -21.94 -2.78
CA LEU A 152 16.98 -22.93 -3.62
C LEU A 152 17.89 -23.44 -4.75
N ASP A 153 18.65 -22.54 -5.39
CA ASP A 153 19.59 -22.86 -6.47
C ASP A 153 20.72 -23.78 -6.00
N ARG A 154 21.20 -23.61 -4.77
CA ARG A 154 22.23 -24.50 -4.18
C ARG A 154 21.76 -25.93 -3.96
N GLU A 155 20.45 -26.11 -3.77
CA GLU A 155 19.81 -27.43 -3.68
C GLU A 155 19.32 -27.95 -5.04
N GLY A 156 19.63 -27.23 -6.14
CA GLY A 156 19.25 -27.63 -7.50
C GLY A 156 17.78 -27.38 -7.87
N VAL A 157 17.04 -26.64 -7.04
CA VAL A 157 15.62 -26.28 -7.25
C VAL A 157 15.41 -24.78 -7.42
N GLY A 158 16.44 -24.09 -7.92
CA GLY A 158 16.39 -22.67 -8.26
C GLY A 158 15.32 -22.37 -9.30
N VAL A 159 14.71 -21.20 -9.17
CA VAL A 159 13.67 -20.67 -10.06
C VAL A 159 14.30 -19.61 -10.96
N ALA A 160 14.04 -19.66 -12.26
CA ALA A 160 14.50 -18.65 -13.20
C ALA A 160 13.50 -17.49 -13.31
N LEU A 161 13.99 -16.30 -13.67
CA LEU A 161 13.13 -15.13 -13.88
C LEU A 161 12.18 -15.32 -15.07
N THR A 162 12.57 -16.18 -16.02
CA THR A 162 11.79 -16.56 -17.19
C THR A 162 10.74 -17.62 -16.91
N ASP A 163 10.76 -18.24 -15.72
CA ASP A 163 9.76 -19.22 -15.36
C ASP A 163 8.39 -18.56 -15.22
N ASP A 164 7.36 -19.33 -15.55
CA ASP A 164 6.00 -18.84 -15.62
C ASP A 164 5.56 -18.23 -14.28
N GLY A 165 5.09 -16.99 -14.34
CA GLY A 165 4.55 -16.27 -13.18
C GLY A 165 5.58 -15.60 -12.28
N VAL A 166 6.89 -15.84 -12.43
CA VAL A 166 7.92 -15.23 -11.57
C VAL A 166 8.05 -13.73 -11.82
N LEU A 167 8.31 -13.30 -13.06
CA LEU A 167 8.38 -11.87 -13.38
C LEU A 167 7.07 -11.14 -13.01
N ARG A 168 5.93 -11.80 -13.25
CA ARG A 168 4.60 -11.30 -12.87
C ARG A 168 4.49 -11.13 -11.36
N SER A 169 4.92 -12.11 -10.55
CA SER A 169 4.81 -12.03 -9.09
C SER A 169 5.65 -10.88 -8.54
N LEU A 170 6.84 -10.63 -9.08
CA LEU A 170 7.70 -9.51 -8.65
C LEU A 170 7.07 -8.14 -8.93
N LEU A 171 6.56 -7.92 -10.15
CA LEU A 171 5.87 -6.67 -10.50
C LEU A 171 4.51 -6.55 -9.78
N GLY A 172 3.79 -7.65 -9.69
CA GLY A 172 2.52 -7.78 -9.01
C GLY A 172 2.62 -7.53 -7.51
N SER A 173 3.76 -7.84 -6.88
CA SER A 173 4.03 -7.50 -5.49
C SER A 173 3.97 -5.99 -5.25
N GLY A 174 4.57 -5.20 -6.15
CA GLY A 174 4.42 -3.75 -6.13
C GLY A 174 2.98 -3.30 -6.30
N LEU A 175 2.27 -3.86 -7.30
CA LEU A 175 0.87 -3.53 -7.56
C LEU A 175 -0.03 -3.82 -6.35
N TYR A 176 0.15 -4.99 -5.73
CA TYR A 176 -0.63 -5.43 -4.58
C TYR A 176 -0.38 -4.54 -3.36
N LEU A 177 0.89 -4.25 -3.01
CA LEU A 177 1.20 -3.37 -1.88
C LEU A 177 0.74 -1.92 -2.13
N ALA A 178 0.86 -1.42 -3.35
CA ALA A 178 0.35 -0.11 -3.72
C ALA A 178 -1.20 -0.04 -3.63
N GLY A 179 -1.89 -1.08 -4.09
CA GLY A 179 -3.33 -1.21 -3.97
C GLY A 179 -3.79 -1.26 -2.50
N LEU A 180 -3.11 -2.03 -1.65
CA LEU A 180 -3.40 -2.08 -0.22
C LEU A 180 -3.15 -0.76 0.49
N GLY A 181 -2.09 -0.03 0.11
CA GLY A 181 -1.86 1.32 0.60
C GLY A 181 -3.00 2.26 0.24
N LEU A 182 -3.48 2.22 -1.01
CA LEU A 182 -4.63 3.00 -1.47
C LEU A 182 -5.94 2.59 -0.78
N PHE A 183 -6.15 1.31 -0.56
CA PHE A 183 -7.29 0.78 0.18
C PHE A 183 -7.30 1.33 1.62
N ALA A 184 -6.16 1.25 2.30
CA ALA A 184 -5.97 1.80 3.64
C ALA A 184 -6.12 3.33 3.69
N LEU A 185 -5.66 4.04 2.66
CA LEU A 185 -5.89 5.49 2.51
C LEU A 185 -7.39 5.81 2.47
N GLY A 186 -8.17 5.02 1.71
CA GLY A 186 -9.62 5.14 1.64
C GLY A 186 -10.29 4.88 3.00
N LEU A 187 -9.88 3.82 3.71
CA LEU A 187 -10.35 3.57 5.08
C LEU A 187 -10.01 4.72 6.03
N GLY A 188 -8.79 5.26 5.94
CA GLY A 188 -8.35 6.40 6.73
C GLY A 188 -9.19 7.67 6.49
N LEU A 189 -9.64 7.91 5.26
CA LEU A 189 -10.56 9.01 4.92
C LEU A 189 -11.94 8.84 5.56
N LEU A 190 -12.46 7.62 5.58
CA LEU A 190 -13.77 7.29 6.13
C LEU A 190 -13.80 7.37 7.66
N ILE A 191 -12.77 6.77 8.30
CA ILE A 191 -12.72 6.54 9.74
C ILE A 191 -12.09 7.73 10.47
N ARG A 192 -11.09 8.40 9.87
CA ARG A 192 -10.34 9.54 10.44
C ARG A 192 -9.66 9.26 11.78
N HIS A 193 -9.51 8.00 12.17
CA HIS A 193 -8.83 7.58 13.39
C HIS A 193 -7.81 6.50 13.06
N THR A 194 -6.52 6.77 13.34
CA THR A 194 -5.40 5.89 12.95
C THR A 194 -5.58 4.46 13.45
N ALA A 195 -5.81 4.28 14.76
CA ALA A 195 -5.90 2.94 15.35
C ALA A 195 -7.07 2.15 14.76
N ALA A 196 -8.29 2.71 14.75
CA ALA A 196 -9.46 2.06 14.19
C ALA A 196 -9.30 1.72 12.69
N ALA A 197 -8.79 2.64 11.87
CA ALA A 197 -8.60 2.39 10.44
C ALA A 197 -7.58 1.27 10.18
N LEU A 198 -6.47 1.29 10.92
CA LEU A 198 -5.45 0.26 10.80
C LEU A 198 -5.97 -1.11 11.27
N THR A 199 -6.62 -1.17 12.43
CA THR A 199 -7.18 -2.40 12.99
C THR A 199 -8.24 -3.00 12.08
N ILE A 200 -9.16 -2.20 11.55
CA ILE A 200 -10.20 -2.67 10.62
C ILE A 200 -9.57 -3.15 9.31
N GLY A 201 -8.63 -2.40 8.74
CA GLY A 201 -7.93 -2.80 7.52
C GLY A 201 -7.18 -4.11 7.69
N MET A 202 -6.43 -4.27 8.78
CA MET A 202 -5.72 -5.51 9.11
C MET A 202 -6.69 -6.66 9.35
N ALA A 203 -7.74 -6.47 10.16
CA ALA A 203 -8.72 -7.51 10.42
C ALA A 203 -9.40 -7.98 9.13
N LEU A 204 -9.77 -7.07 8.24
CA LEU A 204 -10.42 -7.42 6.98
C LEU A 204 -9.50 -8.19 6.04
N VAL A 205 -8.28 -7.70 5.84
CA VAL A 205 -7.32 -8.28 4.88
C VAL A 205 -6.72 -9.58 5.38
N LEU A 206 -6.37 -9.67 6.67
CA LEU A 206 -5.69 -10.83 7.24
C LEU A 206 -6.63 -11.81 7.91
N VAL A 207 -7.47 -11.34 8.83
CA VAL A 207 -8.23 -12.25 9.69
C VAL A 207 -9.45 -12.76 8.96
N ILE A 208 -10.30 -11.85 8.48
CA ILE A 208 -11.54 -12.18 7.78
C ILE A 208 -11.23 -12.88 6.45
N GLY A 209 -10.22 -12.40 5.71
CA GLY A 209 -9.70 -13.04 4.50
C GLY A 209 -9.39 -14.52 4.69
N ASN A 210 -8.59 -14.85 5.70
CA ASN A 210 -8.20 -16.25 5.94
C ASN A 210 -9.33 -17.08 6.58
N LEU A 211 -10.11 -16.50 7.49
CA LEU A 211 -11.24 -17.21 8.11
C LEU A 211 -12.35 -17.52 7.11
N ALA A 212 -12.47 -16.75 6.03
CA ALA A 212 -13.47 -17.00 4.99
C ALA A 212 -13.27 -18.37 4.31
N TYR A 213 -12.04 -18.88 4.23
CA TYR A 213 -11.76 -20.22 3.69
C TYR A 213 -12.27 -21.36 4.58
N VAL A 214 -12.63 -21.10 5.83
CA VAL A 214 -13.20 -22.09 6.75
C VAL A 214 -14.70 -22.27 6.51
N LEU A 215 -15.37 -21.32 5.85
CA LEU A 215 -16.80 -21.44 5.58
C LEU A 215 -17.08 -22.57 4.57
N PRO A 216 -18.00 -23.49 4.89
CA PRO A 216 -18.34 -24.59 4.00
C PRO A 216 -19.18 -24.12 2.80
N GLY A 217 -19.00 -24.82 1.68
CA GLY A 217 -19.84 -24.68 0.48
C GLY A 217 -19.44 -23.53 -0.45
N GLU A 218 -20.15 -23.44 -1.57
CA GLU A 218 -19.86 -22.49 -2.66
C GLU A 218 -19.91 -21.03 -2.21
N TRP A 219 -20.75 -20.71 -1.23
CA TRP A 219 -20.83 -19.37 -0.64
C TRP A 219 -19.52 -18.96 0.05
N GLY A 220 -18.93 -19.87 0.84
CA GLY A 220 -17.66 -19.63 1.52
C GLY A 220 -16.54 -19.37 0.53
N GLU A 221 -16.45 -20.20 -0.51
CA GLU A 221 -15.47 -20.01 -1.59
C GLU A 221 -15.65 -18.68 -2.32
N TRP A 222 -16.89 -18.29 -2.61
CA TRP A 222 -17.20 -17.04 -3.31
C TRP A 222 -16.79 -15.82 -2.48
N VAL A 223 -17.15 -15.82 -1.18
CA VAL A 223 -16.75 -14.76 -0.25
C VAL A 223 -15.24 -14.71 -0.09
N ALA A 224 -14.58 -15.87 0.10
CA ALA A 224 -13.14 -15.92 0.28
C ALA A 224 -12.37 -15.38 -0.93
N LYS A 225 -12.85 -15.63 -2.16
CA LYS A 225 -12.24 -15.10 -3.39
C LYS A 225 -12.37 -13.59 -3.56
N LEU A 226 -13.45 -13.00 -3.04
CA LEU A 226 -13.78 -11.58 -3.21
C LEU A 226 -13.37 -10.70 -2.03
N LEU A 227 -12.70 -11.26 -1.01
CA LEU A 227 -12.16 -10.42 0.06
C LEU A 227 -10.91 -9.66 -0.43
N PRO A 228 -10.71 -8.38 -0.09
CA PRO A 228 -9.71 -7.53 -0.71
C PRO A 228 -8.28 -8.10 -0.70
N GLY A 229 -7.87 -8.68 0.44
CA GLY A 229 -6.57 -9.32 0.56
C GLY A 229 -6.42 -10.53 -0.36
N ASN A 230 -7.42 -11.40 -0.36
CA ASN A 230 -7.40 -12.65 -1.12
C ASN A 230 -7.49 -12.38 -2.63
N ALA A 231 -8.43 -11.52 -3.04
CA ALA A 231 -8.66 -11.14 -4.44
C ALA A 231 -7.37 -10.58 -5.07
N GLY A 232 -6.70 -9.64 -4.38
CA GLY A 232 -5.51 -8.99 -4.90
C GLY A 232 -4.22 -9.83 -4.82
N SER A 233 -4.12 -10.75 -3.86
CA SER A 233 -2.86 -11.44 -3.54
C SER A 233 -2.24 -12.21 -4.71
N GLN A 234 -3.06 -12.80 -5.58
CA GLN A 234 -2.61 -13.73 -6.63
C GLN A 234 -1.71 -13.06 -7.66
N VAL A 235 -1.82 -11.74 -7.85
CA VAL A 235 -0.91 -11.01 -8.74
C VAL A 235 0.53 -11.02 -8.22
N ALA A 236 0.73 -11.10 -6.91
CA ALA A 236 2.01 -11.11 -6.21
C ALA A 236 2.58 -12.53 -5.94
N THR A 237 1.88 -13.57 -6.37
CA THR A 237 2.25 -14.97 -6.13
C THR A 237 2.58 -15.65 -7.46
N ALA A 238 3.74 -16.29 -7.58
CA ALA A 238 4.11 -16.97 -8.83
C ALA A 238 3.31 -18.26 -9.01
N VAL A 239 3.33 -19.12 -7.99
CA VAL A 239 2.54 -20.35 -7.91
C VAL A 239 1.64 -20.29 -6.68
N SER A 240 0.33 -20.49 -6.88
CA SER A 240 -0.67 -20.37 -5.81
C SER A 240 -0.79 -21.66 -4.99
N PHE A 241 -0.82 -21.53 -3.68
CA PHE A 241 -1.20 -22.60 -2.76
C PHE A 241 -2.71 -22.92 -2.78
N ASN A 242 -3.52 -22.05 -3.41
CA ASN A 242 -4.97 -22.17 -3.35
C ASN A 242 -5.56 -22.40 -4.75
N PRO A 243 -6.05 -23.61 -5.06
CA PRO A 243 -6.60 -23.95 -6.38
C PRO A 243 -7.91 -23.22 -6.69
N VAL A 244 -8.55 -22.65 -5.67
CA VAL A 244 -9.87 -22.03 -5.73
C VAL A 244 -9.76 -20.52 -5.93
N ALA A 245 -8.55 -19.94 -5.88
CA ALA A 245 -8.31 -18.51 -6.01
C ALA A 245 -8.63 -17.95 -7.41
N LEU A 246 -8.92 -16.65 -7.48
CA LEU A 246 -9.10 -15.97 -8.76
C LEU A 246 -7.77 -15.90 -9.53
N GLY A 247 -7.85 -15.91 -10.86
CA GLY A 247 -6.67 -15.69 -11.70
C GLY A 247 -5.98 -14.36 -11.37
N PRO A 248 -4.64 -14.24 -11.54
CA PRO A 248 -3.86 -13.10 -11.04
C PRO A 248 -4.40 -11.72 -11.41
N TRP A 249 -4.72 -11.51 -12.68
CA TRP A 249 -5.21 -10.22 -13.17
C TRP A 249 -6.69 -10.00 -12.89
N THR A 250 -7.50 -11.05 -12.94
CA THR A 250 -8.93 -10.99 -12.61
C THR A 250 -9.13 -10.64 -11.14
N GLY A 251 -8.41 -11.31 -10.24
CA GLY A 251 -8.42 -11.01 -8.81
C GLY A 251 -7.92 -9.60 -8.51
N PHE A 252 -6.83 -9.16 -9.17
CA PHE A 252 -6.35 -7.79 -9.02
C PHE A 252 -7.36 -6.75 -9.52
N ALA A 253 -8.07 -7.01 -10.61
CA ALA A 253 -9.11 -6.11 -11.12
C ALA A 253 -10.29 -5.98 -10.12
N VAL A 254 -10.69 -7.08 -9.49
CA VAL A 254 -11.69 -7.09 -8.41
C VAL A 254 -11.21 -6.24 -7.23
N PHE A 255 -9.99 -6.48 -6.75
CA PHE A 255 -9.41 -5.72 -5.65
C PHE A 255 -9.24 -4.22 -5.99
N ALA A 256 -8.86 -3.90 -7.23
CA ALA A 256 -8.77 -2.53 -7.70
C ALA A 256 -10.14 -1.84 -7.72
N ALA A 257 -11.21 -2.56 -8.11
CA ALA A 257 -12.58 -2.05 -8.07
C ALA A 257 -13.04 -1.78 -6.63
N GLU A 258 -12.79 -2.70 -5.69
CA GLU A 258 -13.07 -2.51 -4.26
C GLU A 258 -12.32 -1.30 -3.70
N THR A 259 -11.03 -1.18 -4.02
CA THR A 259 -10.19 -0.05 -3.62
C THR A 259 -10.75 1.27 -4.17
N ALA A 260 -11.17 1.29 -5.44
CA ALA A 260 -11.79 2.46 -6.04
C ALA A 260 -13.11 2.84 -5.36
N VAL A 261 -13.94 1.87 -4.98
CA VAL A 261 -15.19 2.10 -4.24
C VAL A 261 -14.90 2.73 -2.86
N VAL A 262 -13.96 2.16 -2.09
CA VAL A 262 -13.59 2.68 -0.77
C VAL A 262 -12.99 4.09 -0.87
N LEU A 263 -12.10 4.33 -1.84
CA LEU A 263 -11.53 5.66 -2.09
C LEU A 263 -12.59 6.68 -2.51
N LEU A 264 -13.54 6.29 -3.38
CA LEU A 264 -14.62 7.16 -3.82
C LEU A 264 -15.54 7.52 -2.66
N ALA A 265 -15.91 6.54 -1.82
CA ALA A 265 -16.67 6.78 -0.60
C ALA A 265 -15.92 7.74 0.34
N GLY A 266 -14.61 7.51 0.55
CA GLY A 266 -13.74 8.39 1.32
C GLY A 266 -13.69 9.82 0.76
N TYR A 267 -13.59 9.97 -0.56
CA TYR A 267 -13.62 11.26 -1.25
C TYR A 267 -14.95 11.99 -1.09
N VAL A 268 -16.08 11.28 -1.20
CA VAL A 268 -17.42 11.87 -0.98
C VAL A 268 -17.55 12.36 0.46
N VAL A 269 -17.09 11.59 1.45
CA VAL A 269 -17.07 12.02 2.86
C VAL A 269 -16.16 13.23 3.05
N LEU A 270 -14.99 13.25 2.41
CA LEU A 270 -14.07 14.40 2.43
C LEU A 270 -14.71 15.65 1.82
N ARG A 271 -15.58 15.54 0.81
CA ARG A 271 -16.28 16.71 0.23
C ARG A 271 -17.43 17.21 1.10
N ARG A 272 -18.16 16.31 1.76
CA ARG A 272 -19.38 16.65 2.50
C ARG A 272 -19.12 17.10 3.93
N ARG A 273 -18.05 16.60 4.56
CA ARG A 273 -17.69 16.98 5.93
C ARG A 273 -16.64 18.07 5.91
N ASP A 274 -16.88 19.11 6.69
CA ASP A 274 -15.85 20.10 6.99
C ASP A 274 -14.68 19.44 7.74
N ALA A 275 -13.50 20.03 7.55
CA ALA A 275 -12.23 19.56 8.07
C ALA A 275 -11.75 20.46 9.21
#